data_AF-A0A0N1FEN1-F1
#
_entry.id   AF-A0A0N1FEN1-F1
#
_cell.length_a   1.000
_cell.length_b   1.000
_cell.length_c   1.000
_cell.angle_alpha   90.00
_cell.angle_beta   90.00
_cell.angle_gamma   90.00
#
_symmetry.space_group_name_H-M   'P 1'
#
loop_
_entity.id
_entity.type
_entity.pdbx_description
1 polymer ?
#
loop_
_entity_poly.entity_id
_entity_poly.type
_entity_poly.pdbx_seq_one_letter_code
_entity_poly.pdbx_strand_id
1 'polypeptide(L)'
;MIVREQFRRAGGLAEHLARLDTNKSVTLRADLGRGLPVDIKQALVVLAGISRTNPRTKRHFIHFKISPAKTDERSIQRALALIEKEYGIDSRSPRLVVEHEKGDRPNHFHVVYSVVDLSTGRAVSSEGNYLKDETISRLLELELGEAITPGPRHVEVVEILRERDQVVEAAALAGVEAARPGARLRSTTRRQLERVGVDADAAGAQIYQLWNDVDGEREAFRRRLGEAGFDIVMGHSVLVALHRVSGGEIPLRRILNEHSKAAGMPLGLVKQSFDDLFEDSETLDLIKGERRRPHITAARAATDQELLRLGREALVDGDPVQAAKAYGALAARRAQHEVDLRRAHKEAEAEIRREKTRLVSVRRQRVERAFRAAAIFDARRMRQIAFGAAAAGALLAGGGLGVALLAGGFAVGLLPTYETARALARQARLDRKSNSKPVKAAVNNNSAESSSQVPLFKSRDDHRVAAVYFDLVLAAQRRRLTSREASVAKAARQVLRPITAATVGMLAKRRDANVIRRQLRLHTPVAHGDRCDVARVFRSQGHRTVADGLDPTTALIMQVVANAQARPDEQEVVEAKHDVRGRDRGR
;
A
#
# COMPACT_ATOMS: atom_id res chain seq x y z
N MET A 1 -6.90 -13.92 -28.41
CA MET A 1 -5.47 -14.12 -28.15
C MET A 1 -5.29 -15.28 -27.22
N ILE A 2 -4.70 -16.36 -27.74
CA ILE A 2 -4.48 -17.63 -27.06
C ILE A 2 -3.40 -17.51 -25.98
N VAL A 3 -2.28 -16.84 -26.26
CA VAL A 3 -1.14 -16.72 -25.34
C VAL A 3 -1.08 -15.32 -24.77
N ARG A 4 -0.78 -15.22 -23.47
CA ARG A 4 -0.45 -13.95 -22.83
C ARG A 4 0.63 -14.12 -21.75
N GLU A 5 1.71 -13.37 -21.86
CA GLU A 5 2.80 -13.35 -20.91
C GLU A 5 2.62 -12.28 -19.81
N GLN A 6 3.30 -12.51 -18.69
CA GLN A 6 3.49 -11.54 -17.62
C GLN A 6 4.85 -11.78 -16.94
N PHE A 7 5.68 -10.76 -16.86
CA PHE A 7 6.90 -10.80 -16.07
C PHE A 7 6.59 -10.47 -14.60
N ARG A 8 6.75 -11.44 -13.70
CA ARG A 8 6.27 -11.36 -12.30
C ARG A 8 7.38 -11.52 -11.28
N ARG A 9 7.12 -11.05 -10.05
CA ARG A 9 7.94 -11.36 -8.86
C ARG A 9 7.38 -12.60 -8.16
N ALA A 10 8.13 -13.10 -7.19
CA ALA A 10 7.83 -14.30 -6.39
C ALA A 10 6.44 -14.34 -5.73
N GLY A 11 5.77 -13.19 -5.52
CA GLY A 11 4.61 -12.98 -4.62
C GLY A 11 3.40 -13.90 -4.81
N GLY A 12 2.18 -13.34 -4.93
CA GLY A 12 0.92 -14.11 -4.92
C GLY A 12 0.66 -15.07 -6.10
N LEU A 13 1.72 -15.50 -6.81
CA LEU A 13 1.62 -16.39 -7.96
C LEU A 13 1.25 -17.82 -7.53
N ALA A 14 1.82 -18.34 -6.44
CA ALA A 14 1.49 -19.67 -5.96
C ALA A 14 0.00 -19.81 -5.62
N GLU A 15 -0.54 -18.85 -4.89
CA GLU A 15 -1.97 -18.77 -4.55
C GLU A 15 -2.83 -18.61 -5.80
N HIS A 16 -2.36 -17.84 -6.79
CA HIS A 16 -3.04 -17.71 -8.06
C HIS A 16 -3.11 -19.02 -8.84
N LEU A 17 -2.00 -19.78 -8.88
CA LEU A 17 -1.93 -21.06 -9.58
C LEU A 17 -2.71 -22.17 -8.87
N ALA A 18 -2.77 -22.15 -7.54
CA ALA A 18 -3.49 -23.13 -6.72
C ALA A 18 -4.97 -22.76 -6.46
N ARG A 19 -5.50 -21.77 -7.17
CA ARG A 19 -6.79 -21.15 -6.85
C ARG A 19 -7.99 -22.03 -7.26
N LEU A 20 -8.80 -22.49 -6.30
CA LEU A 20 -9.99 -23.34 -6.52
C LEU A 20 -11.34 -22.59 -6.45
N ASP A 21 -11.41 -21.40 -5.86
CA ASP A 21 -12.66 -20.63 -5.76
C ASP A 21 -13.22 -20.14 -7.11
N THR A 22 -12.40 -20.17 -8.17
CA THR A 22 -12.78 -19.72 -9.52
C THR A 22 -12.57 -20.81 -10.57
N ASN A 23 -12.09 -21.98 -10.18
CA ASN A 23 -11.76 -23.11 -11.06
C ASN A 23 -12.40 -24.37 -10.49
N LYS A 24 -13.00 -25.19 -11.35
CA LYS A 24 -13.57 -26.48 -10.96
C LYS A 24 -12.48 -27.42 -10.45
N SER A 25 -11.33 -27.43 -11.14
CA SER A 25 -10.16 -28.20 -10.73
C SER A 25 -8.87 -27.47 -11.11
N VAL A 26 -7.79 -27.81 -10.40
CA VAL A 26 -6.43 -27.35 -10.69
C VAL A 26 -5.53 -28.58 -10.73
N THR A 27 -4.88 -28.80 -11.86
CA THR A 27 -4.02 -29.96 -12.08
C THR A 27 -2.60 -29.51 -12.37
N LEU A 28 -1.64 -30.02 -11.60
CA LEU A 28 -0.23 -29.87 -11.92
C LEU A 28 0.13 -30.87 -13.03
N ARG A 29 0.46 -30.37 -14.22
CA ARG A 29 0.78 -31.18 -15.39
C ARG A 29 2.25 -31.58 -15.38
N ALA A 30 2.59 -32.55 -14.52
CA ALA A 30 3.95 -33.05 -14.36
C ALA A 30 4.52 -33.69 -15.65
N ASP A 31 3.64 -34.21 -16.50
CA ASP A 31 3.91 -34.72 -17.85
C ASP A 31 4.45 -33.63 -18.80
N LEU A 32 3.94 -32.39 -18.65
CA LEU A 32 4.39 -31.24 -19.43
C LEU A 32 5.42 -30.39 -18.69
N GLY A 33 5.48 -30.50 -17.37
CA GLY A 33 6.47 -29.89 -16.49
C GLY A 33 7.86 -30.48 -16.71
N ARG A 34 8.90 -29.75 -16.29
CA ARG A 34 10.29 -30.19 -16.47
C ARG A 34 11.19 -29.73 -15.35
N GLY A 35 11.96 -30.66 -14.79
CA GLY A 35 13.08 -30.36 -13.89
C GLY A 35 12.68 -29.61 -12.60
N LEU A 36 11.43 -29.74 -12.15
CA LEU A 36 10.90 -29.06 -10.96
C LEU A 36 10.17 -30.05 -10.04
N PRO A 37 10.10 -29.77 -8.72
CA PRO A 37 9.27 -30.52 -7.79
C PRO A 37 7.79 -30.55 -8.19
N VAL A 38 7.10 -31.63 -7.83
CA VAL A 38 5.64 -31.79 -8.00
C VAL A 38 4.81 -31.04 -6.95
N ASP A 39 5.31 -29.88 -6.53
CA ASP A 39 4.63 -28.94 -5.65
C ASP A 39 4.79 -27.52 -6.21
N ILE A 40 3.66 -26.82 -6.40
CA ILE A 40 3.64 -25.50 -7.03
C ILE A 40 4.51 -24.49 -6.25
N LYS A 41 4.46 -24.50 -4.91
CA LYS A 41 5.20 -23.53 -4.08
C LYS A 41 6.70 -23.81 -4.17
N GLN A 42 7.12 -25.06 -4.04
CA GLN A 42 8.52 -25.45 -4.13
C GLN A 42 9.09 -25.21 -5.54
N ALA A 43 8.33 -25.55 -6.60
CA ALA A 43 8.72 -25.27 -7.97
C ALA A 43 8.98 -23.77 -8.21
N LEU A 44 8.10 -22.90 -7.71
CA LEU A 44 8.29 -21.45 -7.79
C LEU A 44 9.49 -20.96 -6.97
N VAL A 45 9.78 -21.57 -5.81
CA VAL A 45 10.99 -21.25 -5.03
C VAL A 45 12.25 -21.59 -5.82
N VAL A 46 12.30 -22.76 -6.48
CA VAL A 46 13.44 -23.18 -7.32
C VAL A 46 13.62 -22.21 -8.49
N LEU A 47 12.55 -21.92 -9.25
CA LEU A 47 12.61 -20.97 -10.38
C LEU A 47 13.05 -19.56 -9.94
N ALA A 48 12.56 -19.09 -8.78
CA ALA A 48 12.96 -17.80 -8.24
C ALA A 48 14.42 -17.79 -7.78
N GLY A 49 14.91 -18.91 -7.23
CA GLY A 49 16.31 -19.13 -6.91
C GLY A 49 17.20 -18.97 -8.13
N ILE A 50 16.84 -19.63 -9.24
CA ILE A 50 17.54 -19.50 -10.53
C ILE A 50 17.59 -18.04 -10.97
N SER A 51 16.44 -17.34 -10.98
CA SER A 51 16.42 -15.94 -11.43
C SER A 51 17.29 -15.02 -10.59
N ARG A 52 17.37 -15.26 -9.27
CA ARG A 52 18.20 -14.47 -8.34
C ARG A 52 19.69 -14.65 -8.55
N THR A 53 20.13 -15.68 -9.30
CA THR A 53 21.55 -15.81 -9.68
C THR A 53 22.02 -14.67 -10.57
N ASN A 54 21.10 -14.01 -11.28
CA ASN A 54 21.40 -12.82 -12.08
C ASN A 54 20.94 -11.54 -11.35
N PRO A 55 21.87 -10.74 -10.78
CA PRO A 55 21.53 -9.56 -9.98
C PRO A 55 20.89 -8.43 -10.79
N ARG A 56 20.92 -8.49 -12.13
CA ARG A 56 20.28 -7.48 -13.00
C ARG A 56 18.78 -7.69 -13.15
N THR A 57 18.25 -8.83 -12.70
CA THR A 57 16.83 -9.15 -12.84
C THR A 57 16.01 -8.61 -11.66
N LYS A 58 14.96 -7.84 -11.96
CA LYS A 58 14.02 -7.30 -10.95
C LYS A 58 12.76 -8.16 -10.77
N ARG A 59 12.57 -9.11 -11.69
CA ARG A 59 11.47 -10.08 -11.78
C ARG A 59 12.07 -11.47 -11.62
N HIS A 60 11.25 -12.45 -11.26
CA HIS A 60 11.71 -13.82 -11.04
C HIS A 60 11.11 -14.80 -12.05
N PHE A 61 10.00 -14.43 -12.69
CA PHE A 61 9.27 -15.37 -13.54
C PHE A 61 8.82 -14.71 -14.83
N ILE A 62 8.73 -15.54 -15.87
CA ILE A 62 7.89 -15.30 -17.03
C ILE A 62 6.70 -16.24 -16.88
N HIS A 63 5.52 -15.67 -16.69
CA HIS A 63 4.27 -16.41 -16.49
C HIS A 63 3.43 -16.25 -17.75
N PHE A 64 3.24 -17.33 -18.49
CA PHE A 64 2.34 -17.41 -19.63
C PHE A 64 0.98 -17.97 -19.21
N LYS A 65 -0.08 -17.37 -19.71
CA LYS A 65 -1.42 -17.93 -19.73
C LYS A 65 -1.73 -18.35 -21.17
N ILE A 66 -2.10 -19.61 -21.37
CA ILE A 66 -2.40 -20.23 -22.66
C ILE A 66 -3.86 -20.67 -22.63
N SER A 67 -4.70 -20.21 -23.55
CA SER A 67 -6.15 -20.44 -23.55
C SER A 67 -6.69 -20.74 -24.96
N PRO A 68 -6.27 -21.85 -25.60
CA PRO A 68 -6.84 -22.29 -26.86
C PRO A 68 -8.27 -22.79 -26.65
N ALA A 69 -9.07 -22.81 -27.71
CA ALA A 69 -10.38 -23.44 -27.70
C ALA A 69 -10.27 -24.97 -27.59
N LYS A 70 -9.24 -25.55 -28.22
CA LYS A 70 -8.89 -26.97 -28.11
C LYS A 70 -7.70 -27.17 -27.19
N THR A 71 -7.85 -28.02 -26.17
CA THR A 71 -6.87 -28.21 -25.10
C THR A 71 -6.22 -29.59 -25.12
N ASP A 72 -6.11 -30.21 -26.28
CA ASP A 72 -5.39 -31.48 -26.44
C ASP A 72 -3.88 -31.30 -26.24
N GLU A 73 -3.20 -32.40 -25.94
CA GLU A 73 -1.78 -32.38 -25.59
C GLU A 73 -0.90 -31.82 -26.71
N ARG A 74 -1.19 -32.15 -27.97
CA ARG A 74 -0.42 -31.68 -29.13
C ARG A 74 -0.51 -30.15 -29.26
N SER A 75 -1.70 -29.59 -29.07
CA SER A 75 -1.93 -28.15 -29.07
C SER A 75 -1.10 -27.43 -28.00
N ILE A 76 -1.01 -27.99 -26.80
CA ILE A 76 -0.22 -27.39 -25.71
C ILE A 76 1.27 -27.54 -25.93
N GLN A 77 1.75 -28.70 -26.37
CA GLN A 77 3.16 -28.89 -26.72
C GLN A 77 3.59 -27.93 -27.83
N ARG A 78 2.72 -27.69 -28.82
CA ARG A 78 2.98 -26.73 -29.89
C ARG A 78 3.06 -25.30 -29.36
N ALA A 79 2.14 -24.89 -28.48
CA ALA A 79 2.19 -23.58 -27.83
C ALA A 79 3.48 -23.38 -27.02
N LEU A 80 3.92 -24.42 -26.28
CA LEU A 80 5.18 -24.40 -25.54
C LEU A 80 6.38 -24.20 -26.48
N ALA A 81 6.45 -24.94 -27.59
CA ALA A 81 7.53 -24.82 -28.56
C ALA A 81 7.59 -23.42 -29.20
N LEU A 82 6.44 -22.83 -29.53
CA LEU A 82 6.38 -21.46 -30.06
C LEU A 82 6.82 -20.43 -29.02
N ILE A 83 6.39 -20.57 -27.77
CA ILE A 83 6.83 -19.70 -26.66
C ILE A 83 8.34 -19.78 -26.48
N GLU A 84 8.90 -20.99 -26.41
CA GLU A 84 10.33 -21.22 -26.24
C GLU A 84 11.13 -20.57 -27.38
N LYS A 85 10.69 -20.76 -28.63
CA LYS A 85 11.30 -20.14 -29.82
C LYS A 85 11.24 -18.61 -29.78
N GLU A 86 10.06 -18.02 -29.60
CA GLU A 86 9.87 -16.57 -29.71
C GLU A 86 10.50 -15.77 -28.56
N TYR A 87 10.58 -16.37 -27.37
CA TYR A 87 11.23 -15.75 -26.23
C TYR A 87 12.72 -16.14 -26.11
N GLY A 88 13.22 -17.04 -26.95
CA GLY A 88 14.60 -17.52 -26.89
C GLY A 88 14.92 -18.24 -25.57
N ILE A 89 13.97 -19.03 -25.08
CA ILE A 89 14.13 -19.85 -23.87
C ILE A 89 14.67 -21.21 -24.29
N ASP A 90 15.80 -21.66 -23.72
CA ASP A 90 16.35 -22.99 -24.02
C ASP A 90 15.27 -24.06 -23.78
N SER A 91 15.06 -24.93 -24.75
CA SER A 91 14.00 -25.92 -24.72
C SER A 91 14.14 -26.92 -23.58
N ARG A 92 15.28 -27.00 -22.89
CA ARG A 92 15.55 -27.83 -21.69
C ARG A 92 15.36 -27.06 -20.38
N SER A 93 15.05 -25.77 -20.44
CA SER A 93 14.80 -24.95 -19.25
C SER A 93 13.72 -25.57 -18.35
N PRO A 94 13.94 -25.60 -17.01
CA PRO A 94 12.92 -26.01 -16.07
C PRO A 94 11.67 -25.17 -16.21
N ARG A 95 10.51 -25.83 -16.21
CA ARG A 95 9.21 -25.17 -16.37
C ARG A 95 8.14 -25.83 -15.53
N LEU A 96 7.27 -24.99 -14.99
CA LEU A 96 6.07 -25.39 -14.24
C LEU A 96 4.86 -25.24 -15.16
N VAL A 97 4.04 -26.29 -15.29
CA VAL A 97 2.79 -26.26 -16.07
C VAL A 97 1.61 -26.61 -15.17
N VAL A 98 0.63 -25.72 -15.09
CA VAL A 98 -0.58 -25.90 -14.29
C VAL A 98 -1.80 -25.71 -15.18
N GLU A 99 -2.72 -26.66 -15.15
CA GLU A 99 -3.99 -26.62 -15.87
C GLU A 99 -5.12 -26.18 -14.94
N HIS A 100 -5.92 -25.22 -15.39
CA HIS A 100 -7.13 -24.75 -14.70
C HIS A 100 -8.36 -25.16 -15.51
N GLU A 101 -9.17 -26.06 -14.94
CA GLU A 101 -10.47 -26.44 -15.51
C GLU A 101 -11.53 -25.46 -15.00
N LYS A 102 -12.25 -24.81 -15.92
CA LYS A 102 -13.34 -23.87 -15.56
C LYS A 102 -14.71 -24.55 -15.50
N GLY A 103 -14.86 -25.73 -16.10
CA GLY A 103 -16.14 -26.44 -16.23
C GLY A 103 -16.89 -26.00 -17.50
N ASP A 104 -17.54 -24.84 -17.46
CA ASP A 104 -18.35 -24.28 -18.56
C ASP A 104 -17.54 -23.68 -19.72
N ARG A 105 -16.23 -23.51 -19.53
CA ARG A 105 -15.32 -22.82 -20.46
C ARG A 105 -14.12 -23.70 -20.76
N PRO A 106 -13.47 -23.51 -21.93
CA PRO A 106 -12.23 -24.20 -22.27
C PRO A 106 -11.20 -24.07 -21.16
N ASN A 107 -10.47 -25.16 -20.93
CA ASN A 107 -9.38 -25.17 -19.96
C ASN A 107 -8.30 -24.16 -20.37
N HIS A 108 -7.54 -23.69 -19.39
CA HIS A 108 -6.38 -22.86 -19.69
C HIS A 108 -5.19 -23.29 -18.86
N PHE A 109 -4.02 -23.07 -19.45
CA PHE A 109 -2.75 -23.49 -18.90
C PHE A 109 -1.97 -22.28 -18.44
N HIS A 110 -1.28 -22.47 -17.33
CA HIS A 110 -0.30 -21.55 -16.79
C HIS A 110 1.07 -22.19 -16.95
N VAL A 111 1.96 -21.54 -17.68
CA VAL A 111 3.34 -21.98 -17.85
C VAL A 111 4.25 -20.96 -17.20
N VAL A 112 5.17 -21.43 -16.35
CA VAL A 112 6.10 -20.56 -15.64
C VAL A 112 7.52 -20.99 -15.90
N TYR A 113 8.31 -20.04 -16.40
CA TYR A 113 9.76 -20.15 -16.54
C TYR A 113 10.46 -19.19 -15.56
N SER A 114 11.73 -19.45 -15.28
CA SER A 114 12.65 -18.45 -14.73
C SER A 114 12.82 -17.30 -15.73
N VAL A 115 13.04 -16.07 -15.25
CA VAL A 115 13.41 -14.96 -16.15
C VAL A 115 14.87 -15.04 -16.60
N VAL A 116 15.66 -15.90 -15.97
CA VAL A 116 17.05 -16.21 -16.38
C VAL A 116 17.05 -17.52 -17.11
N ASP A 117 17.59 -17.50 -18.34
CA ASP A 117 17.91 -18.69 -19.11
C ASP A 117 19.11 -19.40 -18.48
N LEU A 118 18.97 -20.68 -18.17
CA LEU A 118 20.00 -21.45 -17.46
C LEU A 118 21.24 -21.71 -18.31
N SER A 119 21.08 -21.86 -19.62
CA SER A 119 22.19 -22.21 -20.51
C SER A 119 23.14 -21.04 -20.70
N THR A 120 22.58 -19.83 -20.75
CA THR A 120 23.33 -18.60 -21.02
C THR A 120 23.61 -17.76 -19.76
N GLY A 121 22.87 -17.99 -18.67
CA GLY A 121 22.86 -17.14 -17.47
C GLY A 121 22.28 -15.73 -17.72
N ARG A 122 21.74 -15.47 -18.91
CA ARG A 122 21.22 -14.16 -19.31
C ARG A 122 19.73 -14.03 -18.97
N ALA A 123 19.31 -12.80 -18.74
CA ALA A 123 17.90 -12.48 -18.57
C ALA A 123 17.18 -12.58 -19.92
N VAL A 124 16.05 -13.27 -19.95
CA VAL A 124 15.14 -13.29 -21.09
C VAL A 124 14.56 -11.89 -21.28
N SER A 125 14.65 -11.37 -22.51
CA SER A 125 14.21 -10.01 -22.81
C SER A 125 12.68 -9.91 -22.80
N SER A 126 12.17 -8.90 -22.09
CA SER A 126 10.76 -8.50 -22.15
C SER A 126 10.46 -7.53 -23.30
N GLU A 127 11.46 -7.20 -24.12
CA GLU A 127 11.28 -6.31 -25.26
C GLU A 127 10.42 -6.96 -26.34
N GLY A 128 9.47 -6.19 -26.88
CA GLY A 128 8.54 -6.66 -27.90
C GLY A 128 7.59 -7.77 -27.45
N ASN A 129 7.42 -7.98 -26.13
CA ASN A 129 6.60 -9.06 -25.57
C ASN A 129 5.18 -9.14 -26.16
N TYR A 130 4.48 -8.00 -26.23
CA TYR A 130 3.13 -7.96 -26.81
C TYR A 130 3.11 -8.40 -28.29
N LEU A 131 4.14 -8.05 -29.05
CA LEU A 131 4.24 -8.45 -30.45
C LEU A 131 4.52 -9.95 -30.56
N LYS A 132 5.44 -10.47 -29.74
CA LYS A 132 5.72 -11.92 -29.64
C LYS A 132 4.46 -12.71 -29.27
N ASP A 133 3.72 -12.27 -28.25
CA ASP A 133 2.48 -12.89 -27.83
C ASP A 133 1.39 -12.89 -28.91
N GLU A 134 1.24 -11.75 -29.61
CA GLU A 134 0.32 -11.64 -30.75
C GLU A 134 0.74 -12.58 -31.88
N THR A 135 2.03 -12.65 -32.23
CA THR A 135 2.61 -13.58 -33.22
C THR A 135 2.35 -15.04 -32.86
N ILE A 136 2.73 -15.47 -31.64
CA ILE A 136 2.48 -16.85 -31.16
C ILE A 136 0.99 -17.17 -31.25
N SER A 137 0.14 -16.24 -30.84
CA SER A 137 -1.30 -16.45 -30.86
C SER A 137 -1.88 -16.51 -32.27
N ARG A 138 -1.37 -15.74 -33.24
CA ARG A 138 -1.82 -15.84 -34.64
C ARG A 138 -1.46 -17.20 -35.23
N LEU A 139 -0.21 -17.64 -35.02
CA LEU A 139 0.27 -18.94 -35.50
C LEU A 139 -0.54 -20.09 -34.90
N LEU A 140 -0.80 -20.06 -33.60
CA LEU A 140 -1.64 -21.07 -32.96
C LEU A 140 -3.08 -21.04 -33.47
N GLU A 141 -3.68 -19.87 -33.68
CA GLU A 141 -5.04 -19.79 -34.21
C GLU A 141 -5.14 -20.39 -35.62
N LEU A 142 -4.15 -20.14 -36.49
CA LEU A 142 -4.07 -20.79 -37.80
C LEU A 142 -3.90 -22.31 -37.69
N GLU A 143 -2.93 -22.78 -36.91
CA GLU A 143 -2.58 -24.20 -36.81
C GLU A 143 -3.69 -25.04 -36.16
N LEU A 144 -4.45 -24.46 -35.22
CA LEU A 144 -5.54 -25.14 -34.52
C LEU A 144 -6.89 -25.01 -35.24
N GLY A 145 -6.94 -24.21 -36.31
CA GLY A 145 -8.17 -23.87 -37.03
C GLY A 145 -9.14 -23.04 -36.18
N GLU A 146 -8.63 -22.16 -35.33
CA GLU A 146 -9.42 -21.26 -34.51
C GLU A 146 -9.68 -19.94 -35.23
N ALA A 147 -10.76 -19.25 -34.83
CA ALA A 147 -11.09 -17.94 -35.38
C ALA A 147 -10.02 -16.91 -35.03
N ILE A 148 -9.55 -16.17 -36.06
CA ILE A 148 -8.55 -15.13 -35.90
C ILE A 148 -9.10 -14.01 -35.00
N THR A 149 -8.51 -13.83 -33.83
CA THR A 149 -8.76 -12.70 -32.92
C THR A 149 -7.70 -11.60 -33.09
N PRO A 150 -7.84 -10.67 -34.06
CA PRO A 150 -6.81 -9.67 -34.33
C PRO A 150 -6.54 -8.80 -33.11
N GLY A 151 -5.26 -8.54 -32.87
CA GLY A 151 -4.79 -7.58 -31.87
C GLY A 151 -4.40 -6.25 -32.51
N PRO A 152 -3.99 -5.25 -31.70
CA PRO A 152 -3.52 -3.97 -32.21
C PRO A 152 -2.28 -4.04 -33.09
N ARG A 153 -1.47 -5.09 -32.97
CA ARG A 153 -0.23 -5.26 -33.74
C ARG A 153 -0.39 -6.28 -34.85
N HIS A 154 -1.63 -6.62 -35.24
CA HIS A 154 -1.89 -7.63 -36.27
C HIS A 154 -1.14 -7.34 -37.58
N VAL A 155 -1.06 -6.07 -37.99
CA VAL A 155 -0.29 -5.67 -39.19
C VAL A 155 1.20 -5.95 -39.01
N GLU A 156 1.79 -5.54 -37.89
CA GLU A 156 3.21 -5.81 -37.56
C GLU A 156 3.50 -7.33 -37.50
N VAL A 157 2.56 -8.13 -37.02
CA VAL A 157 2.69 -9.60 -37.04
C VAL A 157 2.77 -10.13 -38.47
N VAL A 158 1.90 -9.65 -39.38
CA VAL A 158 1.93 -10.06 -40.79
C VAL A 158 3.27 -9.69 -41.44
N GLU A 159 3.80 -8.51 -41.14
CA GLU A 159 5.12 -8.06 -41.63
C GLU A 159 6.25 -8.95 -41.11
N ILE A 160 6.30 -9.22 -39.81
CA ILE A 160 7.30 -10.10 -39.20
C ILE A 160 7.25 -11.52 -39.78
N LEU A 161 6.05 -12.04 -40.05
CA LEU A 161 5.92 -13.37 -40.65
C LEU A 161 6.47 -13.40 -42.09
N ARG A 162 6.30 -12.31 -42.86
CA ARG A 162 6.92 -12.18 -44.19
C ARG A 162 8.44 -12.11 -44.10
N GLU A 163 8.97 -11.32 -43.16
CA GLU A 163 10.42 -11.19 -42.93
C GLU A 163 11.07 -12.52 -42.50
N ARG A 164 10.30 -13.43 -41.90
CA ARG A 164 10.74 -14.76 -41.47
C ARG A 164 10.47 -15.85 -42.50
N ASP A 165 10.15 -15.47 -43.74
CA ASP A 165 9.78 -16.39 -44.84
C ASP A 165 8.57 -17.30 -44.55
N GLN A 166 7.71 -16.91 -43.60
CA GLN A 166 6.45 -17.61 -43.28
C GLN A 166 5.32 -17.07 -44.17
N VAL A 167 5.51 -17.17 -45.49
CA VAL A 167 4.67 -16.51 -46.50
C VAL A 167 3.23 -17.03 -46.47
N VAL A 168 3.03 -18.33 -46.23
CA VAL A 168 1.70 -18.95 -46.21
C VAL A 168 0.88 -18.43 -45.03
N GLU A 169 1.46 -18.39 -43.83
CA GLU A 169 0.82 -17.87 -42.63
C GLU A 169 0.56 -16.37 -42.73
N ALA A 170 1.53 -15.61 -43.27
CA ALA A 170 1.36 -14.18 -43.51
C ALA A 170 0.22 -13.89 -44.51
N ALA A 171 0.10 -14.68 -45.58
CA ALA A 171 -0.98 -14.56 -46.54
C ALA A 171 -2.34 -14.91 -45.93
N ALA A 172 -2.40 -15.95 -45.09
CA ALA A 172 -3.64 -16.34 -44.40
C ALA A 172 -4.14 -15.29 -43.40
N LEU A 173 -3.22 -14.49 -42.83
CA LEU A 173 -3.55 -13.40 -41.90
C LEU A 173 -3.76 -12.05 -42.60
N ALA A 174 -3.38 -11.95 -43.87
CA ALA A 174 -3.58 -10.75 -44.67
C ALA A 174 -5.08 -10.50 -44.88
N GLY A 175 -5.48 -9.23 -44.87
CA GLY A 175 -6.88 -8.82 -45.06
C GLY A 175 -7.74 -8.81 -43.78
N VAL A 176 -7.24 -9.33 -42.65
CA VAL A 176 -7.91 -9.17 -41.36
C VAL A 176 -7.59 -7.78 -40.79
N GLU A 177 -8.63 -6.98 -40.50
CA GLU A 177 -8.45 -5.66 -39.91
C GLU A 177 -7.89 -5.76 -38.49
N ALA A 178 -6.84 -4.98 -38.20
CA ALA A 178 -6.25 -4.92 -36.86
C ALA A 178 -7.24 -4.35 -35.84
N ALA A 179 -7.24 -4.90 -34.63
CA ALA A 179 -8.09 -4.36 -33.58
C ALA A 179 -7.57 -2.98 -33.14
N ARG A 180 -8.45 -2.00 -33.00
CA ARG A 180 -8.02 -0.67 -32.57
C ARG A 180 -7.41 -0.72 -31.15
N PRO A 181 -6.28 -0.04 -30.91
CA PRO A 181 -5.69 0.05 -29.58
C PRO A 181 -6.72 0.55 -28.56
N GLY A 182 -7.00 -0.29 -27.57
CA GLY A 182 -7.93 0.08 -26.52
C GLY A 182 -9.39 0.23 -26.96
N ALA A 183 -9.86 -0.45 -28.01
CA ALA A 183 -11.30 -0.59 -28.26
C ALA A 183 -11.98 -1.31 -27.09
N ARG A 184 -11.44 -2.47 -26.69
CA ARG A 184 -12.01 -3.26 -25.60
C ARG A 184 -11.77 -2.61 -24.23
N LEU A 185 -12.74 -2.74 -23.33
CA LEU A 185 -12.53 -2.43 -21.91
C LEU A 185 -11.41 -3.31 -21.33
N ARG A 186 -10.75 -2.80 -20.28
CA ARG A 186 -9.74 -3.59 -19.56
C ARG A 186 -10.39 -4.88 -19.05
N SER A 187 -9.67 -6.00 -19.19
CA SER A 187 -10.18 -7.31 -18.75
C SER A 187 -10.64 -7.35 -17.29
N THR A 188 -10.03 -6.54 -16.42
CA THR A 188 -10.44 -6.38 -15.02
C THR A 188 -11.79 -5.69 -14.89
N THR A 189 -11.97 -4.54 -15.57
CA THR A 189 -13.24 -3.81 -15.62
C THR A 189 -14.35 -4.71 -16.13
N ARG A 190 -14.11 -5.38 -17.27
CA ARG A 190 -15.09 -6.29 -17.87
C ARG A 190 -15.49 -7.39 -16.90
N ARG A 191 -14.53 -8.08 -16.27
CA ARG A 191 -14.82 -9.10 -15.26
C ARG A 191 -15.56 -8.56 -14.03
N GLN A 192 -15.30 -7.31 -13.63
CA GLN A 192 -16.04 -6.68 -12.53
C GLN A 192 -17.51 -6.49 -12.91
N LEU A 193 -17.79 -5.98 -14.11
CA LEU A 193 -19.16 -5.80 -14.62
C LEU A 193 -19.87 -7.15 -14.82
N GLU A 194 -19.21 -8.12 -15.47
CA GLU A 194 -19.77 -9.46 -15.71
C GLU A 194 -20.14 -10.18 -14.40
N ARG A 195 -19.39 -9.99 -13.31
CA ARG A 195 -19.69 -10.59 -12.00
C ARG A 195 -21.03 -10.18 -11.40
N VAL A 196 -21.55 -9.02 -11.80
CA VAL A 196 -22.84 -8.50 -11.35
C VAL A 196 -23.88 -8.57 -12.46
N GLY A 197 -23.64 -9.35 -13.51
CA GLY A 197 -24.54 -9.52 -14.64
C GLY A 197 -24.61 -8.31 -15.59
N VAL A 198 -23.69 -7.36 -15.49
CA VAL A 198 -23.65 -6.20 -16.38
C VAL A 198 -22.76 -6.52 -17.58
N ASP A 199 -23.35 -6.50 -18.77
CA ASP A 199 -22.61 -6.59 -20.03
C ASP A 199 -21.79 -5.30 -20.22
N ALA A 200 -20.48 -5.48 -20.42
CA ALA A 200 -19.54 -4.38 -20.45
C ALA A 200 -19.65 -3.52 -21.72
N ASP A 201 -20.02 -4.13 -22.85
CA ASP A 201 -20.20 -3.43 -24.13
C ASP A 201 -21.56 -2.73 -24.15
N ALA A 202 -22.60 -3.36 -23.62
CA ALA A 202 -23.91 -2.74 -23.42
C ALA A 202 -23.85 -1.55 -22.47
N ALA A 203 -23.05 -1.62 -21.39
CA ALA A 203 -22.83 -0.50 -20.48
C ALA A 203 -22.19 0.70 -21.19
N GLY A 204 -21.24 0.47 -22.10
CA GLY A 204 -20.65 1.54 -22.92
C GLY A 204 -21.69 2.23 -23.81
N ALA A 205 -22.51 1.44 -24.50
CA ALA A 205 -23.58 1.95 -25.34
C ALA A 205 -24.63 2.73 -24.53
N GLN A 206 -25.03 2.21 -23.37
CA GLN A 206 -25.97 2.87 -22.46
C GLN A 206 -25.46 4.24 -22.01
N ILE A 207 -24.18 4.33 -21.60
CA ILE A 207 -23.56 5.60 -21.20
C ILE A 207 -23.63 6.63 -22.33
N TYR A 208 -23.37 6.21 -23.57
CA TYR A 208 -23.49 7.10 -24.73
C TYR A 208 -24.93 7.53 -25.00
N GLN A 209 -25.90 6.63 -24.91
CA GLN A 209 -27.32 7.00 -25.05
C GLN A 209 -27.75 8.02 -24.00
N LEU A 210 -27.39 7.81 -22.73
CA LEU A 210 -27.69 8.77 -21.66
C LEU A 210 -27.07 10.15 -21.90
N TRP A 211 -25.90 10.22 -22.56
CA TRP A 211 -25.27 11.48 -22.95
C TRP A 211 -26.05 12.18 -24.06
N ASN A 212 -26.50 11.40 -25.05
CA ASN A 212 -27.25 11.90 -26.19
C ASN A 212 -28.66 12.36 -25.81
N ASP A 213 -29.35 11.64 -24.92
CA ASP A 213 -30.71 11.96 -24.45
C ASP A 213 -30.82 13.32 -23.76
N VAL A 214 -29.71 13.83 -23.23
CA VAL A 214 -29.63 15.12 -22.55
C VAL A 214 -28.86 16.16 -23.37
N ASP A 215 -28.59 15.87 -24.65
CA ASP A 215 -27.84 16.72 -25.57
C ASP A 215 -26.51 17.23 -24.99
N GLY A 216 -25.82 16.35 -24.24
CA GLY A 216 -24.56 16.67 -23.56
C GLY A 216 -24.66 17.64 -22.38
N GLU A 217 -25.86 17.97 -21.88
CA GLU A 217 -26.03 18.81 -20.69
C GLU A 217 -25.45 18.11 -19.45
N ARG A 218 -24.43 18.74 -18.86
CA ARG A 218 -23.57 18.14 -17.83
C ARG A 218 -24.33 17.64 -16.61
N GLU A 219 -25.20 18.45 -16.01
CA GLU A 219 -25.83 18.10 -14.75
C GLU A 219 -26.98 17.11 -14.97
N ALA A 220 -27.76 17.23 -16.06
CA ALA A 220 -28.69 16.19 -16.46
C ALA A 220 -27.99 14.87 -16.76
N PHE A 221 -26.85 14.89 -17.47
CA PHE A 221 -26.07 13.69 -17.75
C PHE A 221 -25.59 13.02 -16.46
N ARG A 222 -25.00 13.78 -15.54
CA ARG A 222 -24.55 13.27 -14.24
C ARG A 222 -25.70 12.65 -13.46
N ARG A 223 -26.87 13.28 -13.43
CA ARG A 223 -28.07 12.76 -12.76
C ARG A 223 -28.55 11.46 -13.40
N ARG A 224 -28.73 11.44 -14.72
CA ARG A 224 -29.17 10.25 -15.48
C ARG A 224 -28.20 9.08 -15.34
N LEU A 225 -26.91 9.37 -15.38
CA LEU A 225 -25.87 8.37 -15.19
C LEU A 225 -25.89 7.80 -13.76
N GLY A 226 -26.14 8.64 -12.77
CA GLY A 226 -26.37 8.24 -11.38
C GLY A 226 -27.60 7.35 -11.19
N GLU A 227 -28.71 7.66 -11.86
CA GLU A 227 -29.93 6.83 -11.90
C GLU A 227 -29.66 5.46 -12.54
N ALA A 228 -28.80 5.41 -13.57
CA ALA A 228 -28.35 4.17 -14.20
C ALA A 228 -27.30 3.39 -13.38
N GLY A 229 -26.96 3.85 -12.16
CA GLY A 229 -26.07 3.12 -11.26
C GLY A 229 -24.57 3.41 -11.44
N PHE A 230 -24.22 4.51 -12.10
CA PHE A 230 -22.83 4.91 -12.33
C PHE A 230 -22.52 6.25 -11.64
N ASP A 231 -21.32 6.36 -11.06
CA ASP A 231 -20.78 7.62 -10.56
C ASP A 231 -19.72 8.16 -11.52
N ILE A 232 -19.65 9.48 -11.70
CA ILE A 232 -18.54 10.12 -12.43
C ILE A 232 -17.43 10.43 -11.44
N VAL A 233 -16.26 9.85 -11.68
CA VAL A 233 -15.12 9.95 -10.76
C VAL A 233 -13.84 10.22 -11.53
N MET A 234 -12.91 10.95 -10.91
CA MET A 234 -11.59 11.19 -11.47
C MET A 234 -10.69 9.98 -11.18
N GLY A 235 -10.33 9.22 -12.22
CA GLY A 235 -9.30 8.19 -12.15
C GLY A 235 -7.89 8.79 -12.06
N HIS A 236 -6.85 7.97 -12.27
CA HIS A 236 -5.45 8.43 -12.15
C HIS A 236 -5.12 9.63 -13.06
N SER A 237 -5.72 9.70 -14.25
CA SER A 237 -5.49 10.78 -15.21
C SER A 237 -6.65 11.01 -16.19
N VAL A 238 -7.79 10.34 -15.95
CA VAL A 238 -8.96 10.32 -16.84
C VAL A 238 -10.22 10.20 -16.02
N LEU A 239 -11.30 10.83 -16.48
CA LEU A 239 -12.63 10.64 -15.92
C LEU A 239 -13.18 9.26 -16.27
N VAL A 240 -13.83 8.66 -15.29
CA VAL A 240 -14.31 7.28 -15.32
C VAL A 240 -15.78 7.28 -14.86
N ALA A 241 -16.63 6.57 -15.59
CA ALA A 241 -17.90 6.11 -15.07
C ALA A 241 -17.65 4.85 -14.21
N LEU A 242 -17.81 5.01 -12.90
CA LEU A 242 -17.63 3.94 -11.92
C LEU A 242 -18.99 3.29 -11.65
N HIS A 243 -19.13 2.02 -12.02
CA HIS A 243 -20.34 1.29 -11.68
C HIS A 243 -20.44 1.08 -10.16
N ARG A 244 -21.57 1.48 -9.55
CA ARG A 244 -21.77 1.50 -8.09
C ARG A 244 -21.62 0.13 -7.45
N VAL A 245 -22.19 -0.89 -8.07
CA VAL A 245 -22.24 -2.24 -7.49
C VAL A 245 -20.92 -2.99 -7.70
N SER A 246 -20.42 -3.05 -8.94
CA SER A 246 -19.21 -3.83 -9.24
C SER A 246 -17.89 -3.11 -8.97
N GLY A 247 -17.91 -1.79 -8.89
CA GLY A 247 -16.70 -0.97 -8.93
C GLY A 247 -15.95 -1.05 -10.27
N GLY A 248 -16.62 -1.46 -11.34
CA GLY A 248 -16.07 -1.47 -12.69
C GLY A 248 -15.82 -0.06 -13.21
N GLU A 249 -14.64 0.18 -13.75
CA GLU A 249 -14.17 1.48 -14.24
C GLU A 249 -14.26 1.59 -15.75
N ILE A 250 -15.18 2.43 -16.26
CA ILE A 250 -15.37 2.67 -17.68
C ILE A 250 -14.81 4.06 -18.06
N PRO A 251 -13.76 4.18 -18.89
CA PRO A 251 -13.19 5.48 -19.27
C PRO A 251 -14.18 6.30 -20.11
N LEU A 252 -14.72 7.36 -19.52
CA LEU A 252 -15.93 8.04 -20.01
C LEU A 252 -15.70 8.70 -21.38
N ARG A 253 -14.66 9.54 -21.50
CA ARG A 253 -14.27 10.18 -22.77
C ARG A 253 -14.09 9.18 -23.92
N ARG A 254 -13.48 8.02 -23.62
CA ARG A 254 -13.19 7.01 -24.63
C ARG A 254 -14.47 6.40 -25.17
N ILE A 255 -15.36 5.95 -24.26
CA ILE A 255 -16.63 5.34 -24.62
C ILE A 255 -17.52 6.30 -25.40
N LEU A 256 -17.63 7.56 -24.97
CA LEU A 256 -18.43 8.54 -25.70
C LEU A 256 -17.91 8.79 -27.12
N ASN A 257 -16.59 8.95 -27.30
CA ASN A 257 -16.01 9.13 -28.63
C ASN A 257 -16.17 7.88 -29.51
N GLU A 258 -16.02 6.69 -28.93
CA GLU A 258 -16.13 5.41 -29.65
C GLU A 258 -17.57 5.18 -30.15
N HIS A 259 -18.55 5.28 -29.26
CA HIS A 259 -19.96 5.07 -29.61
C HIS A 259 -20.54 6.20 -30.45
N SER A 260 -20.12 7.46 -30.24
CA SER A 260 -20.56 8.57 -31.10
C SER A 260 -20.05 8.45 -32.53
N LYS A 261 -18.80 7.99 -32.72
CA LYS A 261 -18.27 7.67 -34.05
C LYS A 261 -19.03 6.50 -34.67
N ALA A 262 -19.36 5.47 -33.91
CA ALA A 262 -20.15 4.34 -34.41
C ALA A 262 -21.58 4.75 -34.81
N ALA A 263 -22.15 5.75 -34.12
CA ALA A 263 -23.44 6.34 -34.44
C ALA A 263 -23.41 7.36 -35.61
N GLY A 264 -22.25 7.60 -36.23
CA GLY A 264 -22.09 8.54 -37.34
C GLY A 264 -22.01 10.02 -36.93
N MET A 265 -21.98 10.33 -35.64
CA MET A 265 -21.92 11.70 -35.09
C MET A 265 -20.72 11.85 -34.15
N PRO A 266 -19.48 11.86 -34.65
CA PRO A 266 -18.29 11.85 -33.80
C PRO A 266 -18.21 13.11 -32.92
N LEU A 267 -18.25 12.94 -31.59
CA LEU A 267 -18.20 14.07 -30.64
C LEU A 267 -16.83 14.75 -30.58
N GLY A 268 -15.74 14.06 -30.95
CA GLY A 268 -14.40 14.64 -31.00
C GLY A 268 -13.87 15.13 -29.64
N LEU A 269 -14.34 14.57 -28.52
CA LEU A 269 -14.04 15.07 -27.17
C LEU A 269 -12.55 14.94 -26.87
N VAL A 270 -11.91 16.07 -26.58
CA VAL A 270 -10.51 16.13 -26.12
C VAL A 270 -10.43 16.09 -24.60
N LYS A 271 -9.22 15.93 -24.05
CA LYS A 271 -9.01 15.84 -22.59
C LYS A 271 -9.52 17.10 -21.87
N GLN A 272 -9.16 18.27 -22.40
CA GLN A 272 -9.48 19.58 -21.79
C GLN A 272 -10.99 19.79 -21.67
N SER A 273 -11.73 19.57 -22.76
CA SER A 273 -13.20 19.65 -22.75
C SER A 273 -13.84 18.77 -21.67
N PHE A 274 -13.26 17.61 -21.41
CA PHE A 274 -13.77 16.67 -20.42
C PHE A 274 -13.41 17.05 -18.98
N ASP A 275 -12.18 17.53 -18.76
CA ASP A 275 -11.73 17.99 -17.44
C ASP A 275 -12.53 19.23 -17.00
N ASP A 276 -12.80 20.16 -17.91
CA ASP A 276 -13.62 21.36 -17.65
C ASP A 276 -15.08 21.00 -17.32
N LEU A 277 -15.63 19.97 -17.99
CA LEU A 277 -16.99 19.49 -17.73
C LEU A 277 -17.15 18.84 -16.35
N PHE A 278 -16.08 18.44 -15.66
CA PHE A 278 -16.21 17.62 -14.46
C PHE A 278 -15.16 17.94 -13.37
N GLU A 279 -14.70 19.19 -13.32
CA GLU A 279 -13.65 19.69 -12.40
C GLU A 279 -13.91 19.32 -10.92
N ASP A 280 -15.18 19.26 -10.51
CA ASP A 280 -15.59 18.97 -9.12
C ASP A 280 -15.71 17.47 -8.78
N SER A 281 -15.30 16.56 -9.67
CA SER A 281 -15.52 15.13 -9.46
C SER A 281 -14.59 14.55 -8.41
N GLU A 282 -15.14 13.73 -7.52
CA GLU A 282 -14.35 13.01 -6.50
C GLU A 282 -13.33 12.08 -7.14
N THR A 283 -12.22 11.84 -6.43
CA THR A 283 -11.18 10.93 -6.94
C THR A 283 -11.57 9.47 -6.69
N LEU A 284 -11.23 8.61 -7.65
CA LEU A 284 -11.47 7.17 -7.58
C LEU A 284 -10.84 6.52 -6.35
N ASP A 285 -9.69 7.04 -5.90
CA ASP A 285 -8.99 6.53 -4.72
C ASP A 285 -9.75 6.82 -3.42
N LEU A 286 -10.41 7.97 -3.32
CA LEU A 286 -11.29 8.29 -2.19
C LEU A 286 -12.47 7.32 -2.14
N ILE A 287 -13.21 7.18 -3.25
CA ILE A 287 -14.40 6.33 -3.32
C ILE A 287 -14.05 4.85 -3.11
N LYS A 288 -12.96 4.35 -3.72
CA LYS A 288 -12.48 2.99 -3.45
C LYS A 288 -12.02 2.81 -2.01
N GLY A 289 -11.39 3.82 -1.43
CA GLY A 289 -11.01 3.83 -0.02
C GLY A 289 -12.24 3.65 0.87
N GLU A 290 -13.26 4.46 0.66
CA GLU A 290 -14.54 4.40 1.40
C GLU A 290 -15.26 3.07 1.20
N ARG A 291 -15.37 2.56 -0.04
CA ARG A 291 -16.00 1.26 -0.31
C ARG A 291 -15.22 0.07 0.26
N ARG A 292 -13.89 0.16 0.35
CA ARG A 292 -13.04 -0.90 0.93
C ARG A 292 -13.07 -0.91 2.47
N ARG A 293 -13.35 0.23 3.11
CA ARG A 293 -13.34 0.34 4.58
C ARG A 293 -14.23 -0.70 5.25
N PRO A 294 -15.52 -0.88 4.90
CA PRO A 294 -16.36 -1.90 5.53
C PRO A 294 -15.81 -3.32 5.39
N HIS A 295 -15.32 -3.68 4.20
CA HIS A 295 -14.75 -5.01 3.96
C HIS A 295 -13.45 -5.25 4.74
N ILE A 296 -12.57 -4.26 4.82
CA ILE A 296 -11.33 -4.34 5.60
C ILE A 296 -11.68 -4.46 7.09
N THR A 297 -12.63 -3.67 7.58
CA THR A 297 -13.09 -3.72 8.97
C THR A 297 -13.75 -5.06 9.30
N ALA A 298 -14.60 -5.59 8.42
CA ALA A 298 -15.24 -6.90 8.59
C ALA A 298 -14.23 -8.05 8.57
N ALA A 299 -13.33 -8.08 7.58
CA ALA A 299 -12.25 -9.07 7.52
C ALA A 299 -11.35 -8.98 8.75
N ARG A 300 -11.15 -7.75 9.26
CA ARG A 300 -10.40 -7.55 10.50
C ARG A 300 -11.08 -8.17 11.70
N ALA A 301 -12.36 -7.85 11.89
CA ALA A 301 -13.20 -8.39 12.96
C ALA A 301 -13.28 -9.93 12.92
N ALA A 302 -13.42 -10.52 11.73
CA ALA A 302 -13.45 -11.97 11.56
C ALA A 302 -12.13 -12.63 12.01
N THR A 303 -10.98 -12.06 11.64
CA THR A 303 -9.68 -12.60 12.11
C THR A 303 -9.53 -12.44 13.63
N ASP A 304 -9.97 -11.31 14.18
CA ASP A 304 -9.92 -11.06 15.61
C ASP A 304 -10.79 -12.08 16.38
N GLN A 305 -11.96 -12.43 15.84
CA GLN A 305 -12.82 -13.50 16.36
C GLN A 305 -12.16 -14.87 16.30
N GLU A 306 -11.49 -15.22 15.19
CA GLU A 306 -10.75 -16.49 15.08
C GLU A 306 -9.60 -16.59 16.08
N LEU A 307 -8.85 -15.50 16.31
CA LEU A 307 -7.79 -15.47 17.33
C LEU A 307 -8.36 -15.60 18.75
N LEU A 308 -9.51 -14.98 19.02
CA LEU A 308 -10.21 -15.15 20.30
C LEU A 308 -10.68 -16.59 20.49
N ARG A 309 -11.24 -17.21 19.45
CA ARG A 309 -11.69 -18.61 19.44
C ARG A 309 -10.52 -19.55 19.69
N LEU A 310 -9.43 -19.42 18.93
CA LEU A 310 -8.21 -20.21 19.09
C LEU A 310 -7.63 -20.06 20.50
N GLY A 311 -7.63 -18.85 21.06
CA GLY A 311 -7.16 -18.61 22.42
C GLY A 311 -8.00 -19.34 23.48
N ARG A 312 -9.33 -19.37 23.29
CA ARG A 312 -10.25 -20.09 24.20
C ARG A 312 -10.11 -21.59 24.08
N GLU A 313 -10.04 -22.12 22.86
CA GLU A 313 -9.84 -23.55 22.60
C GLU A 313 -8.53 -24.03 23.24
N ALA A 314 -7.43 -23.31 23.03
CA ALA A 314 -6.14 -23.65 23.65
C ALA A 314 -6.18 -23.64 25.19
N LEU A 315 -6.98 -22.77 25.82
CA LEU A 315 -7.17 -22.79 27.26
C LEU A 315 -7.97 -24.02 27.73
N VAL A 316 -9.02 -24.40 27.00
CA VAL A 316 -9.81 -25.61 27.28
C VAL A 316 -8.95 -26.86 27.14
N ASP A 317 -8.06 -26.89 26.16
CA ASP A 317 -7.11 -27.99 25.91
C ASP A 317 -5.94 -28.03 26.91
N GLY A 318 -5.84 -27.06 27.81
CA GLY A 318 -4.73 -26.98 28.77
C GLY A 318 -3.39 -26.58 28.16
N ASP A 319 -3.38 -25.91 26.99
CA ASP A 319 -2.19 -25.32 26.35
C ASP A 319 -2.14 -23.79 26.56
N PRO A 320 -1.62 -23.34 27.72
CA PRO A 320 -1.53 -21.91 28.01
C PRO A 320 -0.54 -21.17 27.11
N VAL A 321 0.43 -21.87 26.51
CA VAL A 321 1.43 -21.24 25.64
C VAL A 321 0.77 -20.85 24.32
N GLN A 322 -0.03 -21.73 23.75
CA GLN A 322 -0.77 -21.46 22.52
C GLN A 322 -1.86 -20.40 22.74
N ALA A 323 -2.54 -20.44 23.88
CA ALA A 323 -3.49 -19.39 24.27
C ALA A 323 -2.81 -18.00 24.36
N ALA A 324 -1.66 -17.92 25.03
CA ALA A 324 -0.89 -16.67 25.15
C ALA A 324 -0.44 -16.15 23.77
N LYS A 325 -0.05 -17.04 22.85
CA LYS A 325 0.31 -16.65 21.47
C LYS A 325 -0.89 -16.06 20.72
N ALA A 326 -2.06 -16.69 20.81
CA ALA A 326 -3.27 -16.24 20.12
C ALA A 326 -3.72 -14.85 20.63
N TYR A 327 -3.79 -14.68 21.95
CA TYR A 327 -4.16 -13.39 22.55
C TYR A 327 -3.08 -12.31 22.34
N GLY A 328 -1.80 -12.68 22.39
CA GLY A 328 -0.70 -11.77 22.07
C GLY A 328 -0.74 -11.29 20.62
N ALA A 329 -1.05 -12.17 19.67
CA ALA A 329 -1.23 -11.82 18.27
C ALA A 329 -2.42 -10.85 18.07
N LEU A 330 -3.54 -11.09 18.77
CA LEU A 330 -4.69 -10.20 18.77
C LEU A 330 -4.34 -8.80 19.31
N ALA A 331 -3.66 -8.73 20.46
CA ALA A 331 -3.25 -7.47 21.08
C ALA A 331 -2.29 -6.68 20.18
N ALA A 332 -1.26 -7.35 19.64
CA ALA A 332 -0.30 -6.72 18.73
C ALA A 332 -0.98 -6.17 17.46
N ARG A 333 -1.95 -6.90 16.90
CA ARG A 333 -2.70 -6.49 15.72
C ARG A 333 -3.58 -5.27 15.98
N ARG A 334 -4.26 -5.20 17.13
CA ARG A 334 -5.04 -4.02 17.54
C ARG A 334 -4.16 -2.80 17.77
N ALA A 335 -3.02 -2.97 18.45
CA ALA A 335 -2.04 -1.90 18.65
C ALA A 335 -1.50 -1.38 17.30
N GLN A 336 -1.17 -2.27 16.37
CA GLN A 336 -0.73 -1.88 15.02
C GLN A 336 -1.84 -1.11 14.29
N HIS A 337 -3.11 -1.52 14.43
CA HIS A 337 -4.22 -0.82 13.81
C HIS A 337 -4.35 0.62 14.33
N GLU A 338 -4.20 0.85 15.62
CA GLU A 338 -4.19 2.21 16.19
C GLU A 338 -3.03 3.05 15.64
N VAL A 339 -1.84 2.46 15.51
CA VAL A 339 -0.68 3.13 14.90
C VAL A 339 -0.98 3.50 13.45
N ASP A 340 -1.56 2.58 12.67
CA ASP A 340 -1.94 2.82 11.28
C ASP A 340 -2.99 3.93 11.16
N LEU A 341 -4.00 3.96 12.05
CA LEU A 341 -5.01 5.03 12.10
C LEU A 341 -4.38 6.40 12.41
N ARG A 342 -3.49 6.46 13.41
CA ARG A 342 -2.76 7.70 13.74
C ARG A 342 -1.89 8.17 12.58
N ARG A 343 -1.23 7.23 11.88
CA ARG A 343 -0.42 7.54 10.70
C ARG A 343 -1.29 8.08 9.56
N ALA A 344 -2.40 7.41 9.25
CA ALA A 344 -3.34 7.86 8.23
C ALA A 344 -3.91 9.25 8.54
N HIS A 345 -4.23 9.53 9.81
CA HIS A 345 -4.66 10.85 10.26
C HIS A 345 -3.59 11.92 10.04
N LYS A 346 -2.33 11.64 10.41
CA LYS A 346 -1.20 12.55 10.17
C LYS A 346 -0.97 12.81 8.68
N GLU A 347 -1.06 11.78 7.84
CA GLU A 347 -0.91 11.88 6.39
C GLU A 347 -2.04 12.75 5.78
N ALA A 348 -3.29 12.53 6.20
CA ALA A 348 -4.43 13.33 5.78
C ALA A 348 -4.32 14.80 6.23
N GLU A 349 -3.88 15.06 7.47
CA GLU A 349 -3.61 16.42 7.92
C GLU A 349 -2.51 17.10 7.10
N ALA A 350 -1.44 16.38 6.77
CA ALA A 350 -0.33 16.90 5.97
C ALA A 350 -0.77 17.23 4.54
N GLU A 351 -1.66 16.42 3.96
CA GLU A 351 -2.27 16.69 2.65
C GLU A 351 -3.18 17.93 2.69
N ILE A 352 -4.05 18.05 3.70
CA ILE A 352 -4.87 19.26 3.91
C ILE A 352 -4.00 20.51 4.04
N ARG A 353 -2.86 20.43 4.76
CA ARG A 353 -1.91 21.54 4.86
C ARG A 353 -1.28 21.87 3.50
N ARG A 354 -0.87 20.86 2.72
CA ARG A 354 -0.30 21.05 1.37
C ARG A 354 -1.30 21.71 0.43
N GLU A 355 -2.56 21.28 0.43
CA GLU A 355 -3.60 21.85 -0.43
C GLU A 355 -3.96 23.28 -0.01
N LYS A 356 -4.00 23.58 1.29
CA LYS A 356 -4.14 24.97 1.78
C LYS A 356 -3.00 25.86 1.27
N THR A 357 -1.75 25.38 1.34
CA THR A 357 -0.60 26.12 0.81
C THR A 357 -0.70 26.30 -0.70
N ARG A 358 -1.16 25.28 -1.44
CA ARG A 358 -1.41 25.36 -2.89
C ARG A 358 -2.47 26.41 -3.22
N LEU A 359 -3.61 26.41 -2.53
CA LEU A 359 -4.66 27.42 -2.70
C LEU A 359 -4.17 28.84 -2.41
N VAL A 360 -3.34 29.02 -1.38
CA VAL A 360 -2.69 30.32 -1.10
C VAL A 360 -1.79 30.73 -2.26
N SER A 361 -1.00 29.80 -2.83
CA SER A 361 -0.14 30.09 -3.97
C SER A 361 -0.94 30.46 -5.24
N VAL A 362 -2.04 29.76 -5.54
CA VAL A 362 -2.92 30.05 -6.68
C VAL A 362 -3.61 31.40 -6.50
N ARG A 363 -4.10 31.71 -5.30
CA ARG A 363 -4.68 33.02 -4.97
C ARG A 363 -3.67 34.15 -5.15
N ARG A 364 -2.44 33.95 -4.67
CA ARG A 364 -1.36 34.91 -4.87
C ARG A 364 -1.08 35.14 -6.35
N GLN A 365 -0.98 34.08 -7.15
CA GLN A 365 -0.78 34.20 -8.60
C GLN A 365 -1.94 34.91 -9.30
N ARG A 366 -3.19 34.65 -8.92
CA ARG A 366 -4.37 35.35 -9.46
C ARG A 366 -4.33 36.85 -9.14
N VAL A 367 -3.98 37.20 -7.89
CA VAL A 367 -3.80 38.59 -7.46
C VAL A 367 -2.67 39.25 -8.26
N GLU A 368 -1.50 38.61 -8.36
CA GLU A 368 -0.37 39.10 -9.15
C GLU A 368 -0.70 39.26 -10.65
N ARG A 369 -1.58 38.41 -11.19
CA ARG A 369 -2.06 38.53 -12.58
C ARG A 369 -3.05 39.68 -12.74
N ALA A 370 -3.97 39.88 -11.79
CA ALA A 370 -4.91 40.99 -11.79
C ALA A 370 -4.19 42.34 -11.68
N PHE A 371 -3.19 42.46 -10.78
CA PHE A 371 -2.35 43.66 -10.69
C PHE A 371 -1.58 43.93 -11.99
N ARG A 372 -1.04 42.89 -12.64
CA ARG A 372 -0.38 43.02 -13.94
C ARG A 372 -1.35 43.47 -15.04
N ALA A 373 -2.54 42.87 -15.10
CA ALA A 373 -3.54 43.19 -16.13
C ALA A 373 -4.09 44.61 -15.99
N ALA A 374 -4.18 45.12 -14.76
CA ALA A 374 -4.67 46.47 -14.50
C ALA A 374 -3.61 47.57 -14.75
N ALA A 375 -2.37 47.22 -15.10
CA ALA A 375 -1.21 48.14 -15.20
C ALA A 375 -0.97 48.99 -13.93
N ILE A 376 -1.56 48.58 -12.79
CA ILE A 376 -1.41 49.25 -11.51
C ILE A 376 -0.05 48.81 -10.94
N PHE A 377 0.97 49.65 -11.16
CA PHE A 377 2.37 49.53 -10.72
C PHE A 377 3.32 48.71 -11.63
N ASP A 378 3.73 49.30 -12.75
CA ASP A 378 4.80 48.75 -13.60
C ASP A 378 6.14 48.63 -12.87
N ALA A 379 6.46 49.55 -11.96
CA ALA A 379 7.70 49.53 -11.20
C ALA A 379 7.72 48.43 -10.11
N ARG A 380 8.71 47.53 -10.18
CA ARG A 380 8.93 46.42 -9.21
C ARG A 380 9.00 46.89 -7.74
N ARG A 381 9.53 48.10 -7.49
CA ARG A 381 9.60 48.70 -6.14
C ARG A 381 8.22 49.07 -5.57
N MET A 382 7.32 49.63 -6.38
CA MET A 382 5.96 49.97 -5.95
C MET A 382 5.13 48.73 -5.63
N ARG A 383 5.32 47.63 -6.37
CA ARG A 383 4.70 46.33 -6.06
C ARG A 383 5.12 45.78 -4.70
N GLN A 384 6.38 45.92 -4.32
CA GLN A 384 6.88 45.48 -3.01
C GLN A 384 6.32 46.32 -1.87
N ILE A 385 6.20 47.65 -2.06
CA ILE A 385 5.63 48.57 -1.07
C ILE A 385 4.13 48.31 -0.90
N ALA A 386 3.38 48.14 -1.99
CA ALA A 386 1.95 47.85 -1.94
C ALA A 386 1.64 46.50 -1.27
N PHE A 387 2.44 45.46 -1.56
CA PHE A 387 2.32 44.17 -0.87
C PHE A 387 2.69 44.26 0.62
N GLY A 388 3.74 45.01 0.96
CA GLY A 388 4.14 45.25 2.35
C GLY A 388 3.05 45.98 3.15
N ALA A 389 2.46 47.03 2.57
CA ALA A 389 1.37 47.79 3.17
C ALA A 389 0.09 46.94 3.32
N ALA A 390 -0.27 46.13 2.31
CA ALA A 390 -1.42 45.22 2.40
C ALA A 390 -1.18 44.07 3.41
N ALA A 391 0.05 43.57 3.55
CA ALA A 391 0.37 42.57 4.56
C ALA A 391 0.34 43.16 5.99
N ALA A 392 0.88 44.37 6.18
CA ALA A 392 0.83 45.10 7.44
C ALA A 392 -0.61 45.45 7.85
N GLY A 393 -1.43 45.90 6.89
CA GLY A 393 -2.86 46.16 7.12
C GLY A 393 -3.65 44.89 7.48
N ALA A 394 -3.30 43.73 6.92
CA ALA A 394 -3.94 42.46 7.25
C ALA A 394 -3.61 41.97 8.68
N LEU A 395 -2.37 42.22 9.11
CA LEU A 395 -1.92 41.91 10.48
C LEU A 395 -2.57 42.84 11.51
N LEU A 396 -2.66 44.13 11.22
CA LEU A 396 -3.22 45.12 12.15
C LEU A 396 -4.75 45.05 12.25
N ALA A 397 -5.46 44.75 11.16
CA ALA A 397 -6.92 44.75 11.16
C ALA A 397 -7.55 43.37 11.46
N GLY A 398 -6.75 42.32 11.64
CA GLY A 398 -7.23 40.94 11.86
C GLY A 398 -8.13 40.38 10.74
N GLY A 399 -8.19 41.05 9.58
CA GLY A 399 -9.07 40.76 8.47
C GLY A 399 -8.29 40.45 7.20
N GLY A 400 -8.81 39.53 6.36
CA GLY A 400 -8.18 39.16 5.09
C GLY A 400 -8.03 40.33 4.12
N LEU A 401 -7.25 40.13 3.04
CA LEU A 401 -6.76 41.12 2.05
C LEU A 401 -7.72 42.30 1.74
N GLY A 402 -9.03 42.08 1.66
CA GLY A 402 -10.02 43.15 1.43
C GLY A 402 -10.12 44.19 2.56
N VAL A 403 -10.01 43.77 3.83
CA VAL A 403 -9.97 44.68 4.98
C VAL A 403 -8.63 45.40 5.05
N ALA A 404 -7.54 44.73 4.68
CA ALA A 404 -6.21 45.31 4.63
C ALA A 404 -6.07 46.39 3.54
N LEU A 405 -6.69 46.18 2.38
CA LEU A 405 -6.74 47.17 1.30
C LEU A 405 -7.61 48.38 1.66
N LEU A 406 -8.65 48.20 2.49
CA LEU A 406 -9.46 49.28 3.03
C LEU A 406 -8.75 50.05 4.16
N ALA A 407 -8.09 49.36 5.08
CA ALA A 407 -7.36 49.96 6.20
C ALA A 407 -6.06 50.66 5.76
N GLY A 408 -5.44 50.20 4.67
CA GLY A 408 -4.25 50.84 4.09
C GLY A 408 -4.53 52.09 3.25
N GLY A 409 -5.76 52.58 3.16
CA GLY A 409 -6.14 53.82 2.45
C GLY A 409 -6.01 53.81 0.92
N PHE A 410 -5.24 52.88 0.35
CA PHE A 410 -4.90 52.89 -1.09
C PHE A 410 -5.98 52.35 -2.03
N ALA A 411 -6.95 51.56 -1.55
CA ALA A 411 -8.00 50.99 -2.42
C ALA A 411 -9.29 51.81 -2.49
N VAL A 412 -9.44 52.86 -1.65
CA VAL A 412 -10.69 53.65 -1.61
C VAL A 412 -10.84 54.52 -2.87
N GLY A 413 -9.74 54.88 -3.55
CA GLY A 413 -9.79 55.66 -4.79
C GLY A 413 -10.07 54.86 -6.07
N LEU A 414 -10.08 53.52 -6.03
CA LEU A 414 -10.16 52.67 -7.23
C LEU A 414 -11.34 51.68 -7.26
N LEU A 415 -12.15 51.63 -6.20
CA LEU A 415 -13.41 50.88 -6.23
C LEU A 415 -14.55 51.87 -6.51
N PRO A 416 -15.35 51.68 -7.58
CA PRO A 416 -16.28 52.70 -8.06
C PRO A 416 -17.37 53.05 -7.03
N THR A 417 -17.69 52.15 -6.09
CA THR A 417 -18.59 52.43 -4.96
C THR A 417 -18.33 51.49 -3.76
N TYR A 418 -18.66 51.93 -2.54
CA TYR A 418 -18.62 51.14 -1.29
C TYR A 418 -19.40 49.81 -1.39
N GLU A 419 -20.45 49.77 -2.21
CA GLU A 419 -21.29 48.59 -2.40
C GLU A 419 -20.54 47.44 -3.08
N THR A 420 -19.68 47.74 -4.06
CA THR A 420 -18.84 46.72 -4.73
C THR A 420 -17.84 46.08 -3.77
N ALA A 421 -17.23 46.88 -2.88
CA ALA A 421 -16.36 46.38 -1.82
C ALA A 421 -17.11 45.45 -0.85
N ARG A 422 -18.36 45.82 -0.49
CA ARG A 422 -19.21 45.04 0.41
C ARG A 422 -19.69 43.74 -0.23
N ALA A 423 -19.98 43.74 -1.53
CA ALA A 423 -20.37 42.55 -2.30
C ALA A 423 -19.22 41.53 -2.38
N LEU A 424 -18.01 41.99 -2.71
CA LEU A 424 -16.79 41.15 -2.72
C LEU A 424 -16.47 40.56 -1.35
N ALA A 425 -16.62 41.34 -0.27
CA ALA A 425 -16.43 40.86 1.09
C ALA A 425 -17.48 39.80 1.49
N ARG A 426 -18.75 39.96 1.07
CA ARG A 426 -19.80 38.95 1.28
C ARG A 426 -19.50 37.66 0.52
N GLN A 427 -19.08 37.77 -0.74
CA GLN A 427 -18.76 36.60 -1.58
C GLN A 427 -17.56 35.82 -1.02
N ALA A 428 -16.49 36.50 -0.60
CA ALA A 428 -15.36 35.86 0.08
C ALA A 428 -15.76 35.16 1.39
N ARG A 429 -16.77 35.68 2.12
CA ARG A 429 -17.30 35.04 3.34
C ARG A 429 -18.15 33.82 3.03
N LEU A 430 -18.91 33.83 1.94
CA LEU A 430 -19.69 32.69 1.45
C LEU A 430 -18.76 31.57 0.96
N ASP A 431 -17.72 31.91 0.19
CA ASP A 431 -16.71 30.95 -0.30
C ASP A 431 -15.92 30.30 0.85
N ARG A 432 -15.70 31.03 1.95
CA ARG A 432 -15.09 30.47 3.16
C ARG A 432 -16.02 29.49 3.87
N LYS A 433 -17.32 29.79 3.90
CA LYS A 433 -18.34 28.91 4.51
C LYS A 433 -18.60 27.65 3.67
N SER A 434 -18.60 27.74 2.34
CA SER A 434 -18.78 26.57 1.47
C SER A 434 -17.57 25.62 1.55
N ASN A 435 -16.35 26.15 1.47
CA ASN A 435 -15.13 25.32 1.42
C ASN A 435 -14.68 24.76 2.79
N SER A 436 -15.07 25.37 3.91
CA SER A 436 -14.71 24.87 5.25
C SER A 436 -15.63 23.76 5.76
N LYS A 437 -16.85 23.64 5.23
CA LYS A 437 -17.82 22.61 5.60
C LYS A 437 -17.37 21.18 5.28
N PRO A 438 -16.93 20.83 4.04
CA PRO A 438 -16.54 19.45 3.72
C PRO A 438 -15.29 19.01 4.48
N VAL A 439 -14.32 19.90 4.66
CA VAL A 439 -13.08 19.61 5.40
C VAL A 439 -13.35 19.39 6.89
N LYS A 440 -14.22 20.21 7.51
CA LYS A 440 -14.62 20.00 8.92
C LYS A 440 -15.46 18.74 9.10
N ALA A 441 -16.34 18.42 8.14
CA ALA A 441 -17.13 17.20 8.17
C ALA A 441 -16.22 15.95 8.09
N ALA A 442 -15.21 15.94 7.21
CA ALA A 442 -14.26 14.83 7.11
C ALA A 442 -13.43 14.61 8.38
N VAL A 443 -12.96 15.69 9.03
CA VAL A 443 -12.20 15.60 10.29
C VAL A 443 -13.10 15.17 11.46
N ASN A 444 -14.33 15.67 11.52
CA ASN A 444 -15.28 15.33 12.59
C ASN A 444 -15.78 13.88 12.48
N ASN A 445 -16.03 13.38 11.27
CA ASN A 445 -16.43 11.99 11.05
C ASN A 445 -15.33 11.01 11.47
N ASN A 446 -14.06 11.29 11.12
CA ASN A 446 -12.93 10.45 11.52
C ASN A 446 -12.66 10.48 13.04
N SER A 447 -12.91 11.61 13.72
CA SER A 447 -12.67 11.75 15.16
C SER A 447 -13.80 11.19 16.03
N ALA A 448 -15.06 11.27 15.60
CA ALA A 448 -16.20 10.63 16.26
C ALA A 448 -16.18 9.10 16.15
N GLU A 449 -15.63 8.54 15.06
CA GLU A 449 -15.43 7.10 14.94
C GLU A 449 -14.28 6.60 15.82
N SER A 450 -13.19 7.36 15.94
CA SER A 450 -12.07 7.01 16.83
C SER A 450 -12.46 6.97 18.31
N SER A 451 -13.46 7.75 18.74
CA SER A 451 -13.91 7.78 20.13
C SER A 451 -14.99 6.75 20.46
N SER A 452 -15.72 6.26 19.45
CA SER A 452 -16.83 5.30 19.63
C SER A 452 -16.43 3.83 19.44
N GLN A 453 -15.32 3.53 18.76
CA GLN A 453 -14.98 2.16 18.35
C GLN A 453 -13.99 1.39 19.24
N VAL A 454 -13.42 1.97 20.29
CA VAL A 454 -12.49 1.23 21.16
C VAL A 454 -12.82 1.36 22.66
N PRO A 455 -13.83 0.63 23.14
CA PRO A 455 -13.83 0.19 24.52
C PRO A 455 -12.93 -1.05 24.59
N LEU A 456 -11.71 -0.88 25.10
CA LEU A 456 -10.87 -1.99 25.50
C LEU A 456 -11.62 -2.81 26.54
N PHE A 457 -12.02 -4.04 26.19
CA PHE A 457 -12.60 -5.04 27.09
C PHE A 457 -13.94 -4.60 27.72
N LYS A 458 -15.05 -4.88 27.03
CA LYS A 458 -16.41 -4.53 27.50
C LYS A 458 -16.97 -5.55 28.48
N SER A 459 -16.51 -6.80 28.42
CA SER A 459 -17.07 -7.87 29.24
C SER A 459 -16.17 -8.19 30.43
N ARG A 460 -16.80 -8.64 31.52
CA ARG A 460 -16.10 -9.13 32.71
C ARG A 460 -15.17 -10.32 32.38
N ASP A 461 -15.47 -11.05 31.31
CA ASP A 461 -14.65 -12.15 30.79
C ASP A 461 -13.41 -11.67 30.03
N ASP A 462 -13.50 -10.54 29.34
CA ASP A 462 -12.36 -9.93 28.65
C ASP A 462 -11.25 -9.49 29.62
N HIS A 463 -11.63 -8.96 30.80
CA HIS A 463 -10.67 -8.63 31.85
C HIS A 463 -10.02 -9.86 32.48
N ARG A 464 -10.75 -10.98 32.58
CA ARG A 464 -10.18 -12.26 33.03
C ARG A 464 -9.18 -12.81 32.01
N VAL A 465 -9.50 -12.75 30.72
CA VAL A 465 -8.58 -13.14 29.65
C VAL A 465 -7.34 -12.26 29.61
N ALA A 466 -7.49 -10.94 29.80
CA ALA A 466 -6.37 -10.02 29.89
C ALA A 466 -5.48 -10.31 31.11
N ALA A 467 -6.07 -10.60 32.28
CA ALA A 467 -5.33 -10.97 33.49
C ALA A 467 -4.54 -12.27 33.29
N VAL A 468 -5.17 -13.32 32.73
CA VAL A 468 -4.50 -14.59 32.40
C VAL A 468 -3.38 -14.38 31.39
N TYR A 469 -3.57 -13.52 30.39
CA TYR A 469 -2.52 -13.14 29.45
C TYR A 469 -1.34 -12.44 30.14
N PHE A 470 -1.61 -11.47 31.02
CA PHE A 470 -0.55 -10.78 31.78
C PHE A 470 0.22 -11.73 32.69
N ASP A 471 -0.46 -12.64 33.38
CA ASP A 471 0.18 -13.65 34.22
C ASP A 471 1.06 -14.61 33.41
N LEU A 472 0.60 -15.02 32.22
CA LEU A 472 1.38 -15.87 31.32
C LEU A 472 2.59 -15.15 30.73
N VAL A 473 2.45 -13.88 30.35
CA VAL A 473 3.56 -13.05 29.87
C VAL A 473 4.60 -12.83 30.98
N LEU A 474 4.16 -12.54 32.20
CA LEU A 474 5.04 -12.40 33.35
C LEU A 474 5.77 -13.71 33.68
N ALA A 475 5.07 -14.84 33.64
CA ALA A 475 5.67 -16.15 33.83
C ALA A 475 6.72 -16.48 32.75
N ALA A 476 6.44 -16.17 31.48
CA ALA A 476 7.38 -16.35 30.38
C ALA A 476 8.61 -15.43 30.48
N GLN A 477 8.43 -14.17 30.90
CA GLN A 477 9.54 -13.25 31.14
C GLN A 477 10.44 -13.72 32.30
N ARG A 478 9.85 -14.22 33.40
CA ARG A 478 10.61 -14.82 34.52
C ARG A 478 11.46 -16.00 34.07
N ARG A 479 10.96 -16.86 33.17
CA ARG A 479 11.75 -17.98 32.58
C ARG A 479 12.90 -17.49 31.69
N ARG A 480 12.70 -16.41 30.93
CA ARG A 480 13.78 -15.80 30.12
C ARG A 480 14.86 -15.15 30.96
N LEU A 481 14.47 -14.48 32.05
CA LEU A 481 15.42 -13.88 33.00
C LEU A 481 16.28 -14.95 33.66
N THR A 482 15.68 -16.02 34.18
CA THR A 482 16.43 -17.17 34.75
C THR A 482 17.36 -17.86 33.73
N SER A 483 16.95 -17.99 32.46
CA SER A 483 17.83 -18.50 31.39
C SER A 483 19.01 -17.57 31.07
N ARG A 484 18.78 -16.25 31.09
CA ARG A 484 19.85 -15.25 30.95
C ARG A 484 20.79 -15.27 32.15
N GLU A 485 20.28 -15.36 33.37
CA GLU A 485 21.08 -15.51 34.59
C GLU A 485 21.96 -16.75 34.53
N ALA A 486 21.44 -17.89 34.09
CA ALA A 486 22.23 -19.11 33.89
C ALA A 486 23.34 -18.93 32.83
N SER A 487 23.05 -18.20 31.75
CA SER A 487 24.00 -17.90 30.68
C SER A 487 25.11 -16.94 31.14
N VAL A 488 24.75 -15.89 31.90
CA VAL A 488 25.70 -14.95 32.50
C VAL A 488 26.55 -15.65 33.56
N ALA A 489 25.97 -16.51 34.40
CA ALA A 489 26.72 -17.30 35.38
C ALA A 489 27.69 -18.30 34.72
N LYS A 490 27.35 -18.82 33.53
CA LYS A 490 28.24 -19.67 32.72
C LYS A 490 29.38 -18.86 32.09
N ALA A 491 29.08 -17.69 31.53
CA ALA A 491 30.07 -16.78 30.96
C ALA A 491 31.04 -16.25 32.03
N ALA A 492 30.52 -15.82 33.18
CA ALA A 492 31.33 -15.39 34.33
C ALA A 492 32.25 -16.51 34.83
N ARG A 493 31.75 -17.77 34.90
CA ARG A 493 32.59 -18.93 35.20
C ARG A 493 33.70 -19.15 34.17
N GLN A 494 33.42 -19.00 32.88
CA GLN A 494 34.43 -19.13 31.82
C GLN A 494 35.51 -18.04 31.89
N VAL A 495 35.14 -16.81 32.21
CA VAL A 495 36.08 -15.67 32.34
C VAL A 495 36.91 -15.76 33.63
N LEU A 496 36.30 -16.16 34.74
CA LEU A 496 37.00 -16.23 36.03
C LEU A 496 37.96 -17.42 36.09
N ARG A 497 37.67 -18.54 35.43
CA ARG A 497 38.49 -19.76 35.46
C ARG A 497 39.98 -19.54 35.13
N PRO A 498 40.38 -18.84 34.04
CA PRO A 498 41.79 -18.56 33.76
C PRO A 498 42.41 -17.57 34.75
N ILE A 499 41.63 -16.60 35.25
CA ILE A 499 42.10 -15.63 36.25
C ILE A 499 42.41 -16.35 37.56
N THR A 500 41.49 -17.18 38.06
CA THR A 500 41.70 -17.97 39.28
C THR A 500 42.88 -18.93 39.12
N ALA A 501 43.04 -19.57 37.96
CA ALA A 501 44.18 -20.43 37.67
C ALA A 501 45.52 -19.66 37.67
N ALA A 502 45.56 -18.47 37.07
CA ALA A 502 46.73 -17.60 37.07
C ALA A 502 47.07 -17.07 38.47
N THR A 503 46.06 -16.66 39.25
CA THR A 503 46.25 -16.19 40.63
C THR A 503 46.71 -17.33 41.55
N VAL A 504 46.13 -18.54 41.43
CA VAL A 504 46.59 -19.72 42.16
C VAL A 504 48.00 -20.13 41.73
N GLY A 505 48.35 -20.02 40.45
CA GLY A 505 49.71 -20.27 39.96
C GLY A 505 50.75 -19.25 40.45
N MET A 506 50.38 -17.97 40.54
CA MET A 506 51.23 -16.93 41.14
C MET A 506 51.39 -17.11 42.65
N LEU A 507 50.32 -17.49 43.34
CA LEU A 507 50.33 -17.73 44.79
C LEU A 507 51.02 -19.05 45.15
N ALA A 508 51.01 -20.06 44.27
CA ALA A 508 51.75 -21.31 44.45
C ALA A 508 53.27 -21.15 44.35
N LYS A 509 53.76 -20.07 43.70
CA LYS A 509 55.19 -19.72 43.67
C LYS A 509 55.68 -19.05 44.95
N ARG A 510 54.79 -18.57 45.81
CA ARG A 510 55.13 -18.18 47.19
C ARG A 510 54.78 -19.36 48.09
N ARG A 511 55.74 -19.84 48.89
CA ARG A 511 55.55 -20.96 49.83
C ARG A 511 54.42 -20.61 50.81
N ASP A 512 53.16 -20.86 50.45
CA ASP A 512 51.97 -20.96 51.33
C ASP A 512 50.64 -21.12 50.56
N ALA A 513 50.67 -21.80 49.39
CA ALA A 513 49.48 -22.04 48.57
C ALA A 513 48.35 -22.75 49.33
N ASN A 514 48.70 -23.66 50.25
CA ASN A 514 47.76 -24.46 51.02
C ASN A 514 47.15 -23.69 52.21
N VAL A 515 47.86 -22.70 52.77
CA VAL A 515 47.36 -21.83 53.85
C VAL A 515 46.37 -20.81 53.30
N ILE A 516 46.72 -20.18 52.17
CA ILE A 516 45.87 -19.19 51.49
C ILE A 516 44.57 -19.84 50.97
N ARG A 517 44.64 -21.07 50.46
CA ARG A 517 43.45 -21.81 50.01
C ARG A 517 42.48 -22.16 51.15
N ARG A 518 43.00 -22.36 52.37
CA ARG A 518 42.18 -22.58 53.59
C ARG A 518 41.59 -21.29 54.15
N GLN A 519 42.36 -20.19 54.14
CA GLN A 519 41.93 -18.90 54.68
C GLN A 519 40.91 -18.18 53.79
N LEU A 520 41.01 -18.32 52.46
CA LEU A 520 40.16 -17.57 51.54
C LEU A 520 38.70 -18.00 51.51
N ARG A 521 38.28 -19.10 52.16
CA ARG A 521 36.89 -19.65 52.25
C ARG A 521 35.93 -18.97 51.24
N LEU A 522 36.19 -19.16 49.94
CA LEU A 522 35.41 -18.53 48.88
C LEU A 522 34.11 -19.33 48.73
N HIS A 523 33.22 -19.21 49.72
CA HIS A 523 31.82 -19.43 49.48
C HIS A 523 31.35 -18.28 48.58
N THR A 524 30.91 -18.66 47.39
CA THR A 524 30.23 -17.75 46.47
C THR A 524 29.08 -17.10 47.23
N PRO A 525 28.84 -15.77 47.16
CA PRO A 525 27.71 -15.15 47.84
C PRO A 525 26.42 -15.82 47.34
N VAL A 526 25.80 -16.59 48.24
CA VAL A 526 24.63 -17.44 47.96
C VAL A 526 23.35 -16.61 48.05
N ALA A 527 23.36 -15.49 48.76
CA ALA A 527 22.20 -14.60 48.92
C ALA A 527 22.31 -13.33 48.07
N HIS A 528 21.16 -12.83 47.60
CA HIS A 528 21.05 -11.62 46.80
C HIS A 528 21.57 -10.36 47.53
N GLY A 529 21.41 -10.31 48.87
CA GLY A 529 21.89 -9.20 49.71
C GLY A 529 23.40 -8.98 49.65
N ASP A 530 24.18 -10.05 49.79
CA ASP A 530 25.65 -9.98 49.76
C ASP A 530 26.18 -9.42 48.44
N ARG A 531 25.48 -9.68 47.32
CA ARG A 531 25.87 -9.16 46.00
C ARG A 531 25.58 -7.67 45.85
N CYS A 532 24.46 -7.19 46.40
CA CYS A 532 24.14 -5.76 46.42
C CYS A 532 25.11 -4.97 47.29
N ASP A 533 25.56 -5.53 48.41
CA ASP A 533 26.54 -4.87 49.29
C ASP A 533 27.94 -4.82 48.64
N VAL A 534 28.37 -5.90 47.98
CA VAL A 534 29.62 -5.90 47.20
C VAL A 534 29.53 -4.96 45.99
N ALA A 535 28.39 -4.92 45.28
CA ALA A 535 28.17 -3.97 44.21
C ALA A 535 28.23 -2.51 44.71
N ARG A 536 27.74 -2.23 45.92
CA ARG A 536 27.80 -0.91 46.55
C ARG A 536 29.25 -0.47 46.81
N VAL A 537 30.11 -1.38 47.29
CA VAL A 537 31.55 -1.13 47.48
C VAL A 537 32.26 -0.87 46.15
N PHE A 538 31.99 -1.67 45.10
CA PHE A 538 32.59 -1.41 43.79
C PHE A 538 32.11 -0.08 43.18
N ARG A 539 30.84 0.31 43.41
CA ARG A 539 30.30 1.61 42.99
C ARG A 539 30.99 2.78 43.70
N SER A 540 31.24 2.68 45.01
CA SER A 540 31.93 3.74 45.77
C SER A 540 33.39 3.90 45.37
N GLN A 541 34.02 2.84 44.86
CA GLN A 541 35.39 2.85 44.33
C GLN A 541 35.48 3.23 42.84
N GLY A 542 34.36 3.60 42.20
CA GLY A 542 34.35 4.03 40.79
C GLY A 542 34.31 2.89 39.76
N HIS A 543 34.24 1.63 40.18
CA HIS A 543 34.20 0.46 39.30
C HIS A 543 32.76 0.14 38.85
N ARG A 544 32.13 1.06 38.12
CA ARG A 544 30.70 0.98 37.74
C ARG A 544 30.35 -0.27 36.92
N THR A 545 31.14 -0.63 35.91
CA THR A 545 30.84 -1.81 35.06
C THR A 545 30.81 -3.11 35.85
N VAL A 546 31.68 -3.26 36.85
CA VAL A 546 31.71 -4.45 37.72
C VAL A 546 30.52 -4.45 38.68
N ALA A 547 30.21 -3.29 39.27
CA ALA A 547 29.07 -3.12 40.15
C ALA A 547 27.72 -3.35 39.43
N ASP A 548 27.58 -2.91 38.19
CA ASP A 548 26.37 -3.08 37.37
C ASP A 548 26.16 -4.53 36.96
N GLY A 549 27.26 -5.29 36.76
CA GLY A 549 27.20 -6.72 36.53
C GLY A 549 26.78 -7.53 37.77
N LEU A 550 27.08 -7.04 38.98
CA LEU A 550 26.74 -7.69 40.25
C LEU A 550 25.34 -7.34 40.75
N ASP A 551 24.81 -6.18 40.38
CA ASP A 551 23.48 -5.69 40.74
C ASP A 551 22.80 -4.98 39.55
N PRO A 552 22.31 -5.77 38.56
CA PRO A 552 21.74 -5.24 37.32
C PRO A 552 20.41 -4.54 37.51
N THR A 553 19.68 -4.84 38.60
CA THR A 553 18.41 -4.20 38.92
C THR A 553 18.63 -2.73 39.28
N THR A 554 19.59 -2.44 40.17
CA THR A 554 19.92 -1.04 40.49
C THR A 554 20.55 -0.31 39.32
N ALA A 555 21.34 -1.00 38.47
CA ALA A 555 21.87 -0.41 37.24
C ALA A 555 20.75 0.04 36.28
N LEU A 556 19.73 -0.80 36.09
CA LEU A 556 18.56 -0.47 35.27
C LEU A 556 17.76 0.70 35.86
N ILE A 557 17.55 0.72 37.18
CA ILE A 557 16.86 1.83 37.87
C ILE A 557 17.63 3.14 37.66
N MET A 558 18.96 3.14 37.86
CA MET A 558 19.81 4.32 37.64
C MET A 558 19.78 4.79 36.19
N GLN A 559 19.74 3.86 35.22
CA GLN A 559 19.63 4.20 33.81
C GLN A 559 18.28 4.82 33.46
N VAL A 560 17.18 4.31 34.03
CA VAL A 560 15.84 4.89 33.85
C VAL A 560 15.76 6.28 34.48
N VAL A 561 16.31 6.47 35.68
CA VAL A 561 16.37 7.77 36.36
C VAL A 561 17.22 8.77 35.55
N ALA A 562 18.39 8.35 35.07
CA ALA A 562 19.24 9.19 34.22
C ALA A 562 18.54 9.58 32.89
N ASN A 563 17.82 8.65 32.27
CA ASN A 563 17.05 8.92 31.06
C ASN A 563 15.84 9.83 31.31
N ALA A 564 15.24 9.77 32.50
CA ALA A 564 14.16 10.67 32.91
C ALA A 564 14.69 12.09 33.20
N GLN A 565 15.89 12.20 33.79
CA GLN A 565 16.54 13.48 34.07
C GLN A 565 17.16 14.14 32.83
N ALA A 566 17.52 13.36 31.81
CA ALA A 566 18.05 13.85 30.54
C ALA A 566 16.99 14.44 29.59
N ARG A 567 15.75 14.63 30.04
CA ARG A 567 14.66 15.29 29.29
C ARG A 567 14.21 16.59 29.96
N PRO A 568 14.99 17.68 29.87
CA PRO A 568 14.60 18.97 30.43
C PRO A 568 13.45 19.67 29.68
N ASP A 569 13.15 19.29 28.43
CA ASP A 569 12.26 20.10 27.55
C ASP A 569 10.74 19.78 27.67
N GLU A 570 10.32 18.85 28.52
CA GLU A 570 8.89 18.47 28.64
C GLU A 570 8.21 18.97 29.93
N GLN A 571 8.94 19.52 30.91
CA GLN A 571 8.35 20.03 32.16
C GLN A 571 7.88 21.49 32.08
N GLU A 572 8.46 22.32 31.21
CA GLU A 572 8.12 23.75 31.11
C GLU A 572 6.75 24.03 30.45
N VAL A 573 6.16 23.04 29.76
CA VAL A 573 4.86 23.20 29.07
C VAL A 573 3.66 22.85 29.96
N VAL A 574 3.86 22.20 31.11
CA VAL A 574 2.77 21.78 32.00
C VAL A 574 2.43 22.84 33.06
N GLU A 575 3.41 23.61 33.55
CA GLU A 575 3.15 24.67 34.54
C GLU A 575 2.48 25.92 33.94
N ALA A 576 2.71 26.23 32.66
CA ALA A 576 2.08 27.38 31.99
C ALA A 576 0.56 27.22 31.72
N LYS A 577 -0.03 26.04 31.96
CA LYS A 577 -1.47 25.79 31.74
C LYS A 577 -2.33 25.81 33.00
N HIS A 578 -1.73 25.85 34.19
CA HIS A 578 -2.50 25.85 35.43
C HIS A 578 -2.84 27.25 35.97
N ASP A 579 -2.24 28.32 35.43
CA ASP A 579 -2.39 29.67 35.98
C ASP A 579 -3.43 30.58 35.28
N VAL A 580 -4.27 30.03 34.37
CA VAL A 580 -5.29 30.82 33.63
C VAL A 580 -6.74 30.48 34.01
N ARG A 581 -6.97 29.87 35.19
CA ARG A 581 -8.32 29.65 35.73
C ARG A 581 -8.45 30.16 37.16
N GLY A 582 -8.38 31.48 37.32
CA GLY A 582 -8.62 32.08 38.62
C GLY A 582 -8.67 33.59 38.61
N ARG A 583 -9.65 34.18 37.90
CA ARG A 583 -10.24 35.51 38.19
C ARG A 583 -11.27 35.87 37.11
N ASP A 584 -12.55 35.63 37.42
CA ASP A 584 -13.59 36.67 37.35
C ASP A 584 -14.95 36.09 37.75
N ARG A 585 -15.31 36.35 39.00
CA ARG A 585 -16.68 36.49 39.50
C ARG A 585 -16.71 37.83 40.22
N GLY A 586 -17.48 38.79 39.73
CA GLY A 586 -17.77 40.00 40.50
C GLY A 586 -18.25 41.20 39.68
N ARG A 587 -19.58 41.33 39.62
CA ARG A 587 -20.42 42.46 39.15
C ARG A 587 -20.71 42.58 37.66
#